data_AF-A0A1A3BNV9-F1
#
_entry.id   AF-A0A1A3BNV9-F1
#
_cell.length_a   1.000
_cell.length_b   1.000
_cell.length_c   1.000
_cell.angle_alpha   90.00
_cell.angle_beta   90.00
_cell.angle_gamma   90.00
#
_symmetry.space_group_name_H-M   'P 1'
#
loop_
_entity.id
_entity.type
_entity.pdbx_description
1 polymer ?
#
loop_
_entity_poly.entity_id
_entity_poly.type
_entity_poly.pdbx_seq_one_letter_code
_entity_poly.pdbx_strand_id
1 'polypeptide(L)'
;MAPSHAGTAILTAAMAAASIAIAPTAEAVCYDAGCVPNVARNVVAGAPCAPGKFFNYGLGPTGATFVCNRVGVWTAAGPLVGVYNVAMDCPQANLSAQGSDGVAFVCADMGGGHLRWAHRIDTAE
;
A
#
# COMPACT_ATOMS: atom_id res chain seq x y z
N MET A 1 47.63 50.59 25.76
CA MET A 1 46.23 51.03 25.96
C MET A 1 45.35 50.22 25.02
N ALA A 2 44.34 49.53 25.54
CA ALA A 2 43.35 48.72 24.81
C ALA A 2 42.37 49.61 23.99
N PRO A 3 41.53 49.07 23.09
CA PRO A 3 40.38 48.18 23.40
C PRO A 3 40.44 46.84 22.62
N SER A 4 39.99 45.67 23.07
CA SER A 4 38.72 45.15 23.65
C SER A 4 37.54 44.96 22.67
N HIS A 5 37.31 43.67 22.34
CA HIS A 5 36.05 42.87 22.23
C HIS A 5 34.84 43.46 21.47
N ALA A 6 33.95 42.74 20.79
CA ALA A 6 33.66 41.33 20.60
C ALA A 6 32.76 41.23 19.35
N GLY A 7 33.01 40.28 18.46
CA GLY A 7 32.09 39.95 17.38
C GLY A 7 31.10 38.88 17.86
N THR A 8 29.90 39.27 18.27
CA THR A 8 28.83 38.34 18.65
C THR A 8 28.23 37.72 17.38
N ALA A 9 28.57 36.47 17.08
CA ALA A 9 27.88 35.67 16.07
C ALA A 9 26.53 35.21 16.63
N ILE A 10 25.43 35.75 16.08
CA ILE A 10 24.07 35.33 16.42
C ILE A 10 23.81 33.99 15.71
N LEU A 11 23.84 32.89 16.47
CA LEU A 11 23.39 31.58 16.00
C LEU A 11 21.86 31.54 16.07
N THR A 12 21.18 31.82 14.95
CA THR A 12 19.76 31.50 14.78
C THR A 12 19.61 30.00 14.56
N ALA A 13 19.35 29.24 15.63
CA ALA A 13 18.98 27.84 15.55
C ALA A 13 17.53 27.73 15.02
N ALA A 14 17.39 27.47 13.72
CA ALA A 14 16.10 27.11 13.14
C ALA A 14 15.71 25.70 13.61
N MET A 15 14.76 25.62 14.55
CA MET A 15 14.19 24.33 14.97
C MET A 15 13.28 23.81 13.87
N ALA A 16 13.76 22.84 13.09
CA ALA A 16 12.94 22.08 12.18
C ALA A 16 11.95 21.24 13.00
N ALA A 17 10.67 21.59 12.95
CA ALA A 17 9.61 20.81 13.56
C ALA A 17 9.48 19.48 12.79
N ALA A 18 10.05 18.41 13.34
CA ALA A 18 9.85 17.06 12.83
C ALA A 18 8.42 16.61 13.14
N SER A 19 7.57 16.51 12.12
CA SER A 19 6.24 15.92 12.25
C SER A 19 6.38 14.43 12.55
N ILE A 20 5.99 14.02 13.75
CA ILE A 20 5.95 12.61 14.16
C ILE A 20 4.67 12.01 13.55
N ALA A 21 4.80 11.17 12.53
CA ALA A 21 3.67 10.42 12.01
C ALA A 21 3.27 9.34 13.02
N ILE A 22 2.04 9.40 13.52
CA ILE A 22 1.47 8.35 14.36
C ILE A 22 1.09 7.19 13.44
N ALA A 23 1.73 6.03 13.62
CA ALA A 23 1.36 4.81 12.89
C ALA A 23 -0.01 4.30 13.38
N PRO A 24 -0.89 3.82 12.49
CA PRO A 24 -2.14 3.19 12.90
C PRO A 24 -1.87 1.94 13.75
N THR A 25 -2.76 1.65 14.70
CA THR A 25 -2.71 0.42 15.49
C THR A 25 -2.90 -0.79 14.57
N ALA A 26 -1.98 -1.75 14.63
CA ALA A 26 -2.16 -3.01 13.92
C ALA A 26 -3.34 -3.78 14.54
N GLU A 27 -4.39 -4.00 13.75
CA GLU A 27 -5.49 -4.86 14.18
C GLU A 27 -5.09 -6.33 14.06
N ALA A 28 -5.52 -7.16 15.03
CA ALA A 28 -5.27 -8.60 14.99
C ALA A 28 -5.91 -9.28 13.76
N VAL A 29 -6.88 -8.60 13.14
CA VAL A 29 -7.56 -9.05 11.93
C VAL A 29 -7.76 -7.85 11.03
N CYS A 30 -7.49 -7.99 9.73
CA CYS A 30 -7.55 -6.88 8.79
C CYS A 30 -8.64 -7.08 7.74
N TYR A 31 -9.73 -6.30 7.86
CA TYR A 31 -10.92 -6.37 7.00
C TYR A 31 -11.21 -5.05 6.27
N ASP A 32 -10.20 -4.19 6.11
CA ASP A 32 -10.29 -2.95 5.36
C ASP A 32 -8.95 -2.61 4.66
N ALA A 33 -8.96 -1.69 3.70
CA ALA A 33 -7.76 -1.29 2.96
C ALA A 33 -6.71 -0.54 3.81
N GLY A 34 -7.14 0.09 4.90
CA GLY A 34 -6.32 0.89 5.80
C GLY A 34 -5.36 0.05 6.63
N CYS A 35 -5.79 -1.13 7.07
CA CYS A 35 -4.98 -2.05 7.86
C CYS A 35 -4.05 -2.96 7.02
N VAL A 36 -4.20 -3.03 5.69
CA VAL A 36 -3.37 -3.92 4.86
C VAL A 36 -1.92 -3.41 4.86
N PRO A 37 -0.94 -4.25 5.24
CA PRO A 37 0.45 -3.83 5.30
C PRO A 37 1.04 -3.63 3.90
N ASN A 38 2.08 -2.81 3.83
CA ASN A 38 2.91 -2.62 2.63
C ASN A 38 2.13 -2.22 1.36
N VAL A 39 0.99 -1.54 1.52
CA VAL A 39 0.23 -0.98 0.40
C VAL A 39 0.83 0.37 0.01
N ALA A 40 1.21 0.51 -1.26
CA ALA A 40 1.69 1.77 -1.79
C ALA A 40 0.61 2.85 -1.68
N ARG A 41 0.98 4.10 -1.41
CA ARG A 41 0.03 5.21 -1.23
C ARG A 41 0.22 6.25 -2.32
N ASN A 42 -0.85 6.96 -2.66
CA ASN A 42 -0.88 8.02 -3.66
C ASN A 42 -0.38 7.57 -5.04
N VAL A 43 -0.66 6.31 -5.41
CA VAL A 43 -0.29 5.80 -6.74
C VAL A 43 -1.17 6.40 -7.82
N VAL A 44 -0.66 6.48 -9.04
CA VAL A 44 -1.34 7.08 -10.19
C VAL A 44 -1.51 6.00 -11.26
N ALA A 45 -2.71 5.91 -11.83
CA ALA A 45 -3.00 4.98 -12.92
C ALA A 45 -2.01 5.15 -14.08
N GLY A 46 -1.46 4.05 -14.58
CA GLY A 46 -0.49 4.04 -15.68
C GLY A 46 0.93 4.50 -15.32
N ALA A 47 1.16 4.99 -14.09
CA ALA A 47 2.51 5.33 -13.66
C ALA A 47 3.37 4.06 -13.47
N PRO A 48 4.70 4.16 -13.65
CA PRO A 48 5.61 3.05 -13.41
C PRO A 48 5.57 2.55 -11.96
N CYS A 49 5.81 1.25 -11.79
CA CYS A 49 5.96 0.58 -10.51
C CYS A 49 6.98 -0.56 -10.62
N ALA A 50 7.52 -1.03 -9.49
CA ALA A 50 8.43 -2.16 -9.47
C ALA A 50 7.63 -3.47 -9.30
N PRO A 51 7.50 -4.30 -10.34
CA PRO A 51 6.79 -5.57 -10.21
C PRO A 51 7.58 -6.52 -9.32
N GLY A 52 6.86 -7.28 -8.50
CA GLY A 52 7.44 -8.33 -7.66
C GLY A 52 6.42 -9.39 -7.29
N LYS A 53 6.87 -10.39 -6.54
CA LYS A 53 6.03 -11.48 -6.05
C LYS A 53 5.01 -11.03 -4.98
N PHE A 54 5.39 -10.05 -4.17
CA PHE A 54 4.67 -9.65 -2.98
C PHE A 54 4.36 -8.14 -2.96
N PHE A 55 3.33 -7.77 -2.20
CA PHE A 55 2.99 -6.38 -1.87
C PHE A 55 2.68 -5.51 -3.11
N ASN A 56 1.98 -6.08 -4.09
CA ASN A 56 1.68 -5.43 -5.37
C ASN A 56 0.51 -4.44 -5.32
N TYR A 57 -0.13 -4.19 -4.18
CA TYR A 57 -1.27 -3.28 -4.09
C TYR A 57 -0.85 -1.84 -3.80
N GLY A 58 -1.59 -0.90 -4.38
CA GLY A 58 -1.52 0.52 -4.07
C GLY A 58 -2.91 1.15 -3.95
N LEU A 59 -3.00 2.24 -3.18
CA LEU A 59 -4.17 3.12 -3.16
C LEU A 59 -3.82 4.47 -3.77
N GLY A 60 -4.69 4.94 -4.65
CA GLY A 60 -4.64 6.30 -5.17
C GLY A 60 -5.08 7.34 -4.13
N PRO A 61 -5.00 8.64 -4.47
CA PRO A 61 -5.30 9.73 -3.53
C PRO A 61 -6.73 9.72 -2.97
N THR A 62 -7.67 9.09 -3.70
CA THR A 62 -9.09 8.98 -3.32
C THR A 62 -9.44 7.62 -2.71
N GLY A 63 -8.46 6.75 -2.48
CA GLY A 63 -8.67 5.38 -1.99
C GLY A 63 -8.97 4.34 -3.08
N ALA A 64 -8.98 4.73 -4.36
CA ALA A 64 -9.09 3.78 -5.47
C ALA A 64 -7.94 2.76 -5.43
N THR A 65 -8.25 1.47 -5.63
CA THR A 65 -7.25 0.39 -5.57
C THR A 65 -6.59 0.17 -6.93
N PHE A 66 -5.28 -0.03 -6.88
CA PHE A 66 -4.45 -0.37 -8.02
C PHE A 66 -3.58 -1.57 -7.71
N VAL A 67 -3.17 -2.28 -8.75
CA VAL A 67 -2.16 -3.34 -8.68
C VAL A 67 -0.98 -3.00 -9.56
N CYS A 68 0.23 -3.23 -9.09
CA CYS A 68 1.44 -3.17 -9.90
C CYS A 68 1.48 -4.44 -10.74
N ASN A 69 1.18 -4.32 -12.04
CA ASN A 69 1.14 -5.47 -12.92
C ASN A 69 2.54 -5.95 -13.30
N ARG A 70 2.65 -7.13 -13.92
CA ARG A 70 3.91 -7.76 -14.31
C ARG A 70 4.74 -6.96 -15.32
N VAL A 71 4.15 -5.98 -16.02
CA VAL A 71 4.88 -5.09 -16.94
C VAL A 71 5.32 -3.78 -16.27
N GLY A 72 5.10 -3.65 -14.96
CA GLY A 72 5.60 -2.53 -14.16
C GLY A 72 4.76 -1.26 -14.27
N VAL A 73 3.44 -1.38 -14.42
CA VAL A 73 2.53 -0.22 -14.37
C VAL A 73 1.36 -0.43 -13.42
N TRP A 74 0.97 0.64 -12.73
CA TRP A 74 -0.22 0.66 -11.88
C TRP A 74 -1.50 0.56 -12.71
N THR A 75 -2.21 -0.56 -12.56
CA THR A 75 -3.47 -0.84 -13.25
C THR A 75 -4.62 -0.85 -12.24
N ALA A 76 -5.81 -0.40 -12.64
CA ALA A 76 -6.98 -0.41 -11.76
C ALA A 76 -7.32 -1.84 -11.33
N ALA A 77 -7.65 -1.99 -10.06
CA ALA A 77 -8.16 -3.23 -9.47
C ALA A 77 -9.47 -2.93 -8.73
N GLY A 78 -10.30 -3.95 -8.46
CA GLY A 78 -11.42 -3.73 -7.58
C GLY A 78 -10.98 -3.46 -6.13
N PRO A 79 -11.91 -3.03 -5.26
CA PRO A 79 -11.58 -2.53 -3.92
C PRO A 79 -10.73 -3.52 -3.12
N LEU A 80 -9.65 -3.03 -2.51
CA LEU A 80 -8.86 -3.76 -1.52
C LEU A 80 -9.67 -3.83 -0.21
N VAL A 81 -10.00 -5.04 0.23
CA VAL A 81 -10.90 -5.23 1.39
C VAL A 81 -10.23 -5.88 2.59
N GLY A 82 -8.91 -6.05 2.57
CA GLY A 82 -8.17 -6.56 3.73
C GLY A 82 -7.19 -7.67 3.38
N VAL A 83 -6.88 -8.46 4.41
CA VAL A 83 -5.98 -9.61 4.35
C VAL A 83 -6.80 -10.90 4.43
N TYR A 84 -6.66 -11.78 3.44
CA TYR A 84 -7.41 -13.04 3.34
C TYR A 84 -6.49 -14.18 2.89
N ASN A 85 -6.97 -15.43 2.99
CA ASN A 85 -6.23 -16.61 2.55
C ASN A 85 -6.74 -17.10 1.19
N VAL A 86 -5.82 -17.61 0.36
CA VAL A 86 -6.13 -18.22 -0.93
C VAL A 86 -7.14 -19.37 -0.78
N ALA A 87 -7.98 -19.55 -1.80
CA ALA A 87 -9.01 -20.58 -1.92
C ALA A 87 -10.14 -20.52 -0.87
N MET A 88 -10.14 -19.54 0.04
CA MET A 88 -11.29 -19.23 0.88
C MET A 88 -12.39 -18.53 0.08
N ASP A 89 -13.64 -18.70 0.49
CA ASP A 89 -14.78 -18.02 -0.13
C ASP A 89 -14.65 -16.51 0.01
N CYS A 90 -15.11 -15.79 -1.01
CA CYS A 90 -15.10 -14.33 -1.06
C CYS A 90 -16.48 -13.78 -1.44
N PRO A 91 -16.86 -12.60 -0.93
CA PRO A 91 -18.26 -12.17 -0.95
C PRO A 91 -18.71 -11.62 -2.31
N GLN A 92 -17.79 -11.16 -3.15
CA GLN A 92 -18.13 -10.51 -4.41
C GLN A 92 -16.96 -10.56 -5.40
N ALA A 93 -17.27 -10.89 -6.65
CA ALA A 93 -16.30 -10.91 -7.73
C ALA A 93 -15.55 -9.58 -7.88
N ASN A 94 -14.30 -9.68 -8.33
CA ASN A 94 -13.38 -8.57 -8.57
C ASN A 94 -12.95 -7.77 -7.32
N LEU A 95 -13.35 -8.16 -6.10
CA LEU A 95 -12.69 -7.62 -4.90
C LEU A 95 -11.21 -8.01 -4.89
N SER A 96 -10.41 -7.18 -4.22
CA SER A 96 -8.97 -7.40 -4.05
C SER A 96 -8.67 -7.70 -2.58
N ALA A 97 -7.74 -8.60 -2.33
CA ALA A 97 -7.22 -8.92 -1.00
C ALA A 97 -5.73 -9.20 -1.07
N GLN A 98 -5.01 -8.97 0.02
CA GLN A 98 -3.62 -9.41 0.15
C GLN A 98 -3.56 -10.69 0.98
N GLY A 99 -2.70 -11.64 0.61
CA GLY A 99 -2.33 -12.76 1.48
C GLY A 99 -1.58 -12.27 2.71
N SER A 100 -1.61 -13.03 3.80
CA SER A 100 -0.75 -12.76 4.96
C SER A 100 0.74 -12.87 4.62
N ASP A 101 1.06 -13.56 3.52
CA ASP A 101 2.38 -13.66 2.89
C ASP A 101 2.68 -12.52 1.89
N GLY A 102 1.76 -11.58 1.71
CA GLY A 102 1.91 -10.44 0.80
C GLY A 102 1.47 -10.70 -0.64
N VAL A 103 1.03 -11.91 -0.99
CA VAL A 103 0.60 -12.22 -2.37
C VAL A 103 -0.68 -11.47 -2.72
N ALA A 104 -0.79 -11.00 -3.97
CA ALA A 104 -1.99 -10.32 -4.42
C ALA A 104 -3.09 -11.31 -4.82
N PHE A 105 -4.27 -11.18 -4.23
CA PHE A 105 -5.45 -11.99 -4.55
C PHE A 105 -6.59 -11.19 -5.16
N VAL A 106 -7.32 -11.80 -6.09
CA VAL A 106 -8.59 -11.32 -6.62
C VAL A 106 -9.69 -12.32 -6.29
N CYS A 107 -10.89 -11.83 -5.95
CA CYS A 107 -12.06 -12.66 -5.80
C CYS A 107 -12.57 -13.04 -7.20
N ALA A 108 -12.50 -14.32 -7.56
CA ALA A 108 -12.86 -14.81 -8.88
C ALA A 108 -13.71 -16.07 -8.77
N ASP A 109 -14.51 -16.34 -9.80
CA ASP A 109 -15.21 -17.61 -9.94
C ASP A 109 -14.19 -18.71 -10.26
N MET A 110 -14.02 -19.64 -9.33
CA MET A 110 -13.11 -20.80 -9.47
C MET A 110 -13.84 -22.04 -10.01
N GLY A 111 -15.06 -21.88 -10.53
CA GLY A 111 -15.89 -22.90 -11.14
C GLY A 111 -17.27 -22.98 -10.49
N GLY A 112 -18.31 -23.10 -11.31
CA GLY A 112 -19.68 -23.36 -10.84
C GLY A 112 -20.32 -22.23 -10.04
N GLY A 113 -19.84 -20.98 -10.17
CA GLY A 113 -20.32 -19.85 -9.40
C GLY A 113 -19.71 -19.74 -8.00
N HIS A 114 -18.68 -20.54 -7.70
CA HIS A 114 -18.00 -20.50 -6.40
C HIS A 114 -16.89 -19.45 -6.42
N LEU A 115 -17.18 -18.29 -5.84
CA LEU A 115 -16.24 -17.20 -5.69
C LEU A 115 -15.22 -17.51 -4.60
N ARG A 116 -13.93 -17.48 -4.95
CA ARG A 116 -12.83 -17.67 -4.01
C ARG A 116 -11.70 -16.69 -4.25
N TRP A 117 -10.92 -16.44 -3.19
CA TRP A 117 -9.67 -15.69 -3.31
C TRP A 117 -8.67 -16.48 -4.13
N ALA A 118 -8.26 -15.93 -5.27
CA ALA A 118 -7.33 -16.56 -6.20
C ALA A 118 -6.11 -15.66 -6.43
N HIS A 119 -4.98 -16.26 -6.77
CA HIS A 119 -3.79 -15.51 -7.17
C HIS A 119 -4.11 -14.63 -8.37
N ARG A 120 -3.65 -13.39 -8.33
CA ARG A 120 -3.70 -12.51 -9.49
C ARG A 120 -2.74 -13.01 -10.57
N ILE A 121 -3.25 -13.13 -11.79
CA ILE A 121 -2.47 -13.58 -12.96
C ILE A 121 -1.73 -12.42 -13.64
N ASP A 122 -2.09 -11.18 -13.30
CA ASP A 122 -1.53 -9.95 -13.84
C ASP A 122 -0.34 -9.43 -13.02
N THR A 123 0.05 -10.08 -11.92
CA THR A 123 1.24 -9.76 -11.12
C THR A 123 2.44 -10.66 -11.47
N ALA A 124 3.64 -10.26 -11.08
CA ALA A 124 4.83 -11.11 -11.23
C ALA A 124 4.80 -12.26 -10.20
N GLU A 125 5.41 -13.40 -10.57
CA GLU A 125 5.54 -14.61 -9.72
C GLU A 125 6.79 -14.61 -8.86
#